data_AF-A0AB35FPM0-F1
#
_entry.id   AF-A0AB35FPM0-F1
#
_cell.length_a   1.000
_cell.length_b   1.000
_cell.length_c   1.000
_cell.angle_alpha   90.00
_cell.angle_beta   90.00
_cell.angle_gamma   90.00
#
_symmetry.space_group_name_H-M   'P 1'
#
loop_
_entity.id
_entity.type
_entity.pdbx_description
1 polymer ?
#
loop_
_entity_poly.entity_id
_entity_poly.type
_entity_poly.pdbx_seq_one_letter_code
_entity_poly.pdbx_strand_id
1 'polypeptide(L)'
;MAKTLLEWSGDQDLWTRDSLRRVAAASDYAVSDDDLVAIRKNVIAAARLSGELVEGESLDRGHLGISSNETRRTAILQLGPVENIDRLAPNQQLRFAPAGITLVYGENGSGKSGYTRIAKRLCRSLAADDLRGNVFAESGNARKVTVRYKVGDDEPIALEWDPQTDAPGVQQISVFDSGNARLYVDTKNRVAYLPKEIAILEHHGEICQRLSQGFATDERTSLTRISVPFSTGYSPGSSVTAMLARLDPARTDLPIADELNTLAELSDAERGELVDLERELAADPMAMAAARRRMVALLGRIDEVLVGLQEALSNDFEVKLAAARATCIEADKAVRLFSNGEVCQRAVQEHWDGCVANPLRGCESVRHFVWRSNR
;
A
#
# COMPACT_ATOMS: atom_id res chain seq x y z
N MET A 1 -11.94 -41.05 -21.00
CA MET A 1 -12.00 -40.19 -22.20
C MET A 1 -11.27 -38.91 -21.88
N ALA A 2 -10.45 -38.38 -22.79
CA ALA A 2 -9.82 -37.08 -22.60
C ALA A 2 -10.91 -35.99 -22.67
N LYS A 3 -10.97 -35.08 -21.69
CA LYS A 3 -11.87 -33.93 -21.72
C LYS A 3 -11.46 -33.00 -22.85
N THR A 4 -12.43 -32.42 -23.56
CA THR A 4 -12.17 -31.34 -24.51
C THR A 4 -11.78 -30.05 -23.78
N LEU A 5 -11.10 -29.11 -24.46
CA LEU A 5 -10.71 -27.83 -23.86
C LEU A 5 -11.90 -27.08 -23.26
N LEU A 6 -13.06 -27.13 -23.91
CA LEU A 6 -14.28 -26.47 -23.45
C LEU A 6 -14.86 -27.13 -22.18
N GLU A 7 -14.81 -28.47 -22.09
CA GLU A 7 -15.23 -29.19 -20.88
C GLU A 7 -14.27 -28.93 -19.73
N TRP A 8 -12.97 -28.92 -20.00
CA TRP A 8 -11.96 -28.62 -18.99
C TRP A 8 -12.06 -27.17 -18.50
N SER A 9 -12.27 -26.20 -19.40
CA SER A 9 -12.40 -24.79 -19.02
C SER A 9 -13.65 -24.53 -18.18
N GLY A 10 -14.71 -25.32 -18.37
CA GLY A 10 -15.92 -25.26 -17.55
C GLY A 10 -15.70 -25.58 -16.07
N ASP A 11 -14.67 -26.38 -15.75
CA ASP A 11 -14.28 -26.72 -14.37
C ASP A 11 -13.34 -25.68 -13.75
N GLN A 12 -12.88 -24.68 -14.51
CA GLN A 12 -11.94 -23.66 -14.04
C GLN A 12 -12.66 -22.40 -13.56
N ASP A 13 -11.92 -21.57 -12.82
CA ASP A 13 -12.37 -20.26 -12.41
C ASP A 13 -12.70 -19.36 -13.61
N LEU A 14 -13.59 -18.39 -13.37
CA LEU A 14 -14.05 -17.46 -14.39
C LEU A 14 -12.90 -16.65 -15.03
N TRP A 15 -11.86 -16.30 -14.25
CA TRP A 15 -10.69 -15.59 -14.79
C TRP A 15 -9.90 -16.46 -15.78
N THR A 16 -9.81 -17.77 -15.54
CA THR A 16 -9.15 -18.73 -16.43
C THR A 16 -9.94 -18.83 -17.73
N ARG A 17 -11.27 -18.92 -17.63
CA ARG A 17 -12.17 -18.98 -18.79
C ARG A 17 -12.09 -17.72 -19.66
N ASP A 18 -12.02 -16.54 -19.05
CA ASP A 18 -11.84 -15.28 -19.77
C ASP A 18 -10.44 -15.17 -20.40
N SER A 19 -9.40 -15.59 -19.69
CA SER A 19 -8.04 -15.65 -20.26
C SER A 19 -7.99 -16.53 -21.52
N LEU A 20 -8.56 -17.73 -21.47
CA LEU A 20 -8.61 -18.64 -22.63
C LEU A 20 -9.40 -18.03 -23.79
N ARG A 21 -10.50 -17.32 -23.52
CA ARG A 21 -11.28 -16.62 -24.54
C ARG A 21 -10.47 -15.52 -25.23
N ARG A 22 -9.77 -14.67 -24.45
CA ARG A 22 -8.92 -13.60 -24.99
C ARG A 22 -7.79 -14.17 -25.86
N VAL A 23 -7.17 -15.26 -25.42
CA VAL A 23 -6.16 -15.99 -26.22
C VAL A 23 -6.78 -16.54 -27.51
N ALA A 24 -7.97 -17.15 -27.45
CA ALA A 24 -8.64 -17.73 -28.61
C ALA A 24 -9.11 -16.70 -29.65
N ALA A 25 -9.39 -15.46 -29.22
CA ALA A 25 -9.82 -14.36 -30.06
C ALA A 25 -8.66 -13.59 -30.71
N ALA A 26 -7.44 -13.66 -30.14
CA ALA A 26 -6.27 -12.99 -30.68
C ALA A 26 -5.75 -13.70 -31.95
N SER A 27 -5.39 -12.92 -32.99
CA SER A 27 -4.97 -13.44 -34.30
C SER A 27 -3.73 -14.34 -34.25
N ASP A 28 -2.80 -14.03 -33.35
CA ASP A 28 -1.55 -14.78 -33.13
C ASP A 28 -1.47 -15.38 -31.71
N TYR A 29 -2.63 -15.53 -31.04
CA TYR A 29 -2.71 -15.91 -29.61
C TYR A 29 -2.00 -14.96 -28.63
N ALA A 30 -1.40 -13.89 -29.14
CA ALA A 30 -0.73 -12.86 -28.37
C ALA A 30 -1.75 -11.91 -27.74
N VAL A 31 -1.84 -11.96 -26.41
CA VAL A 31 -2.73 -11.11 -25.62
C VAL A 31 -2.05 -9.75 -25.38
N SER A 32 -2.82 -8.67 -25.54
CA SER A 32 -2.33 -7.30 -25.34
C SER A 32 -1.96 -7.03 -23.87
N ASP A 33 -1.14 -6.02 -23.61
CA ASP A 33 -0.81 -5.64 -22.23
C ASP A 33 -2.04 -5.13 -21.46
N ASP A 34 -2.99 -4.49 -22.14
CA ASP A 34 -4.26 -4.05 -21.55
C ASP A 34 -5.13 -5.25 -21.11
N ASP A 35 -5.21 -6.28 -21.95
CA ASP A 35 -5.90 -7.53 -21.63
C ASP A 35 -5.23 -8.26 -20.47
N LEU A 36 -3.89 -8.23 -20.37
CA LEU A 36 -3.17 -8.83 -19.25
C LEU A 36 -3.43 -8.10 -17.93
N VAL A 37 -3.56 -6.78 -17.96
CA VAL A 37 -3.97 -6.00 -16.78
C VAL A 37 -5.39 -6.39 -16.35
N ALA A 38 -6.31 -6.58 -17.31
CA ALA A 38 -7.66 -7.04 -17.01
C ALA A 38 -7.67 -8.46 -16.40
N ILE A 39 -6.92 -9.41 -16.98
CA ILE A 39 -6.79 -10.77 -16.45
C ILE A 39 -6.21 -10.73 -15.03
N ARG A 40 -5.15 -9.93 -14.80
CA ARG A 40 -4.53 -9.78 -13.47
C ARG A 40 -5.52 -9.28 -12.43
N LYS A 41 -6.35 -8.29 -12.77
CA LYS A 41 -7.40 -7.77 -11.88
C LYS A 41 -8.39 -8.88 -11.48
N ASN A 42 -8.80 -9.71 -12.44
CA ASN A 42 -9.73 -10.82 -12.20
C ASN A 42 -9.11 -11.95 -11.36
N VAL A 43 -7.80 -12.22 -11.51
CA VAL A 43 -7.07 -13.14 -10.62
C VAL A 43 -7.07 -12.65 -9.17
N ILE A 44 -6.80 -11.35 -8.96
CA ILE A 44 -6.82 -10.75 -7.62
C ILE A 44 -8.22 -10.81 -7.00
N ALA A 45 -9.26 -10.50 -7.79
CA ALA A 45 -10.66 -10.56 -7.33
C ALA A 45 -11.05 -11.99 -6.92
N ALA A 46 -10.68 -12.99 -7.72
CA ALA A 46 -10.92 -14.40 -7.40
C ALA A 46 -10.21 -14.84 -6.10
N ALA A 47 -8.93 -14.44 -5.92
CA ALA A 47 -8.17 -14.77 -4.72
C ALA A 47 -8.69 -14.12 -3.44
N ARG A 48 -9.30 -12.91 -3.53
CA ARG A 48 -9.81 -12.17 -2.37
C ARG A 48 -11.21 -12.60 -1.91
N LEU A 49 -11.86 -13.56 -2.60
CA LEU A 49 -13.24 -14.01 -2.30
C LEU A 49 -14.27 -12.86 -2.20
N SER A 50 -13.94 -11.71 -2.80
CA SER A 50 -14.60 -10.43 -2.61
C SER A 50 -14.37 -9.59 -3.86
N GLY A 51 -15.31 -9.65 -4.78
CA GLY A 51 -15.30 -8.78 -5.96
C GLY A 51 -16.12 -9.37 -7.11
N GLU A 52 -17.07 -8.59 -7.60
CA GLU A 52 -17.63 -8.79 -8.93
C GLU A 52 -16.47 -8.86 -9.94
N LEU A 53 -16.41 -9.97 -10.69
CA LEU A 53 -15.48 -10.11 -11.79
C LEU A 53 -15.76 -8.98 -12.78
N VAL A 54 -14.73 -8.21 -13.10
CA VAL A 54 -14.89 -7.13 -14.06
C VAL A 54 -14.90 -7.78 -15.44
N GLU A 55 -16.08 -7.82 -16.05
CA GLU A 55 -16.28 -8.17 -17.46
C GLU A 55 -15.61 -9.49 -17.88
N GLY A 56 -15.79 -10.54 -17.06
CA GLY A 56 -15.29 -11.87 -17.39
C GLY A 56 -16.27 -12.62 -18.28
N GLU A 57 -15.92 -12.83 -19.56
CA GLU A 57 -16.70 -13.67 -20.46
C GLU A 57 -16.12 -15.09 -20.54
N SER A 58 -16.98 -16.10 -20.66
CA SER A 58 -16.52 -17.48 -20.82
C SER A 58 -16.04 -17.75 -22.23
N LEU A 59 -15.01 -18.61 -22.35
CA LEU A 59 -14.73 -19.33 -23.58
C LEU A 59 -15.99 -20.07 -24.07
N ASP A 60 -16.23 -20.01 -25.37
CA ASP A 60 -17.36 -20.67 -26.06
C ASP A 60 -16.86 -21.33 -27.36
N ARG A 61 -17.65 -22.25 -27.92
CA ARG A 61 -17.37 -22.95 -29.19
C ARG A 61 -17.10 -21.98 -30.34
N GLY A 62 -17.80 -20.85 -30.39
CA GLY A 62 -17.57 -19.83 -31.42
C GLY A 62 -16.14 -19.29 -31.44
N HIS A 63 -15.54 -19.12 -30.26
CA HIS A 63 -14.17 -18.62 -30.10
C HIS A 63 -13.10 -19.63 -30.57
N LEU A 64 -13.40 -20.92 -30.46
CA LEU A 64 -12.50 -21.97 -30.93
C LEU A 64 -12.55 -22.11 -32.46
N GLY A 65 -13.51 -21.49 -33.15
CA GLY A 65 -13.71 -21.69 -34.59
C GLY A 65 -14.21 -23.10 -34.93
N ILE A 66 -14.55 -23.89 -33.90
CA ILE A 66 -15.17 -25.20 -34.02
C ILE A 66 -16.62 -24.92 -34.42
N SER A 67 -16.85 -24.75 -35.73
CA SER A 67 -18.17 -25.06 -36.24
C SER A 67 -18.45 -26.52 -35.84
N SER A 68 -19.68 -26.84 -35.44
CA SER A 68 -20.14 -28.17 -35.00
C SER A 68 -19.87 -29.33 -35.99
N ASN A 69 -19.19 -29.05 -37.11
CA ASN A 69 -18.91 -29.93 -38.22
C ASN A 69 -17.43 -30.35 -38.36
N GLU A 70 -16.53 -30.09 -37.41
CA GLU A 70 -15.13 -30.57 -37.51
C GLU A 70 -14.96 -32.09 -37.53
N THR A 71 -15.95 -32.86 -37.09
CA THR A 71 -16.01 -34.31 -37.29
C THR A 71 -16.51 -34.73 -38.66
N ARG A 72 -17.07 -33.79 -39.45
CA ARG A 72 -17.67 -34.08 -40.76
C ARG A 72 -16.73 -33.62 -41.86
N ARG A 73 -16.27 -34.57 -42.69
CA ARG A 73 -15.38 -34.31 -43.83
C ARG A 73 -15.95 -33.21 -44.73
N THR A 74 -15.22 -32.11 -44.88
CA THR A 74 -15.54 -31.06 -45.86
C THR A 74 -14.82 -31.34 -47.18
N ALA A 75 -15.54 -31.28 -48.30
CA ALA A 75 -15.00 -31.44 -49.65
C ALA A 75 -15.46 -30.31 -50.57
N ILE A 76 -14.52 -29.66 -51.25
CA ILE A 76 -14.84 -28.71 -52.33
C ILE A 76 -15.25 -29.51 -53.55
N LEU A 77 -16.38 -29.15 -54.14
CA LEU A 77 -16.92 -29.75 -55.36
C LEU A 77 -16.72 -28.84 -56.57
N GLN A 78 -16.72 -27.52 -56.38
CA GLN A 78 -16.54 -26.57 -57.47
C GLN A 78 -15.96 -25.24 -56.99
N LEU A 79 -15.06 -24.68 -57.80
CA LEU A 79 -14.66 -23.27 -57.76
C LEU A 79 -15.10 -22.60 -59.06
N GLY A 80 -15.86 -21.52 -58.95
CA GLY A 80 -16.41 -20.78 -60.07
C GLY A 80 -17.94 -20.94 -60.21
N PRO A 81 -18.63 -20.06 -60.97
CA PRO A 81 -18.08 -18.99 -61.82
C PRO A 81 -17.29 -17.94 -61.06
N VAL A 82 -16.31 -17.35 -61.74
CA VAL A 82 -15.35 -16.38 -61.17
C VAL A 82 -15.51 -15.05 -61.90
N GLU A 83 -15.60 -13.94 -61.17
CA GLU A 83 -15.70 -12.61 -61.76
C GLU A 83 -14.52 -11.76 -61.33
N ASN A 84 -13.88 -11.10 -62.30
CA ASN A 84 -12.80 -10.12 -62.10
C ASN A 84 -11.58 -10.62 -61.30
N ILE A 85 -11.29 -11.93 -61.36
CA ILE A 85 -10.12 -12.53 -60.70
C ILE A 85 -9.14 -13.05 -61.74
N ASP A 86 -7.89 -12.58 -61.67
CA ASP A 86 -6.83 -12.85 -62.65
C ASP A 86 -7.35 -12.66 -64.10
N ARG A 87 -6.93 -13.50 -65.05
CA ARG A 87 -7.48 -13.56 -66.42
C ARG A 87 -8.36 -14.81 -66.59
N LEU A 88 -9.11 -15.19 -65.56
CA LEU A 88 -10.03 -16.31 -65.63
C LEU A 88 -11.30 -15.89 -66.40
N ALA A 89 -11.86 -16.79 -67.20
CA ALA A 89 -13.07 -16.46 -67.94
C ALA A 89 -14.29 -16.39 -66.99
N PRO A 90 -15.19 -15.42 -67.16
CA PRO A 90 -16.25 -15.09 -66.19
C PRO A 90 -17.18 -16.26 -65.83
N ASN A 91 -17.35 -17.21 -66.75
CA ASN A 91 -18.21 -18.38 -66.56
C ASN A 91 -17.42 -19.69 -66.36
N GLN A 92 -16.10 -19.61 -66.20
CA GLN A 92 -15.28 -20.79 -66.03
C GLN A 92 -15.50 -21.42 -64.65
N GLN A 93 -15.65 -22.74 -64.63
CA GLN A 93 -15.85 -23.52 -63.42
C GLN A 93 -14.83 -24.65 -63.39
N LEU A 94 -14.13 -24.77 -62.26
CA LEU A 94 -13.28 -25.91 -61.95
C LEU A 94 -14.03 -26.85 -61.02
N ARG A 95 -14.32 -28.07 -61.50
CA ARG A 95 -15.03 -29.10 -60.73
C ARG A 95 -14.05 -30.10 -60.15
N PHE A 96 -14.31 -30.52 -58.92
CA PHE A 96 -13.53 -31.49 -58.18
C PHE A 96 -14.34 -32.76 -57.97
N ALA A 97 -13.66 -33.91 -57.97
CA ALA A 97 -14.27 -35.17 -57.59
C ALA A 97 -14.65 -35.12 -56.10
N PRO A 98 -15.88 -35.48 -55.71
CA PRO A 98 -16.30 -35.53 -54.30
C PRO A 98 -15.43 -36.45 -53.43
N ALA A 99 -14.84 -37.48 -54.05
CA ALA A 99 -13.90 -38.39 -53.43
C ALA A 99 -12.79 -38.77 -54.43
N GLY A 100 -11.57 -38.96 -53.93
CA GLY A 100 -10.41 -39.34 -54.74
C GLY A 100 -9.49 -38.16 -55.08
N ILE A 101 -8.77 -38.29 -56.19
CA ILE A 101 -7.78 -37.32 -56.67
C ILE A 101 -8.32 -36.63 -57.91
N THR A 102 -8.29 -35.29 -57.93
CA THR A 102 -8.62 -34.49 -59.12
C THR A 102 -7.32 -33.97 -59.75
N LEU A 103 -7.01 -34.40 -60.96
CA LEU A 103 -5.86 -33.91 -61.71
C LEU A 103 -6.27 -32.75 -62.63
N VAL A 104 -5.68 -31.57 -62.41
CA VAL A 104 -5.92 -30.38 -63.22
C VAL A 104 -4.63 -30.04 -63.98
N TYR A 105 -4.66 -30.14 -65.30
CA TYR A 105 -3.52 -29.87 -66.17
C TYR A 105 -3.93 -29.00 -67.37
N GLY A 106 -2.95 -28.41 -68.04
CA GLY A 106 -3.18 -27.54 -69.21
C GLY A 106 -1.95 -26.69 -69.52
N GLU A 107 -1.99 -25.93 -70.60
CA GLU A 107 -0.89 -25.08 -71.05
C GLU A 107 -0.57 -23.94 -70.07
N ASN A 108 0.63 -23.37 -70.18
CA ASN A 108 0.99 -22.17 -69.43
C ASN A 108 0.03 -21.02 -69.80
N GLY A 109 -0.48 -20.31 -68.79
CA GLY A 109 -1.49 -19.26 -69.00
C GLY A 109 -2.95 -19.75 -69.00
N SER A 110 -3.22 -21.04 -68.86
CA SER A 110 -4.59 -21.60 -68.82
C SER A 110 -5.39 -21.30 -67.53
N GLY A 111 -4.86 -20.48 -66.62
CA GLY A 111 -5.54 -20.10 -65.38
C GLY A 111 -5.32 -21.01 -64.16
N LYS A 112 -4.55 -22.11 -64.27
CA LYS A 112 -4.29 -23.05 -63.15
C LYS A 112 -3.84 -22.35 -61.87
N SER A 113 -2.82 -21.50 -61.96
CA SER A 113 -2.30 -20.75 -60.81
C SER A 113 -3.31 -19.78 -60.22
N GLY A 114 -4.27 -19.28 -61.00
CA GLY A 114 -5.36 -18.45 -60.50
C GLY A 114 -6.31 -19.22 -59.60
N TYR A 115 -6.71 -20.44 -60.01
CA TYR A 115 -7.47 -21.33 -59.15
C TYR A 115 -6.70 -21.75 -57.89
N THR A 116 -5.38 -21.94 -57.97
CA THR A 116 -4.54 -22.18 -56.77
C THR A 116 -4.57 -21.00 -55.80
N ARG A 117 -4.50 -19.75 -56.30
CA ARG A 117 -4.62 -18.55 -55.45
C ARG A 117 -5.98 -18.44 -54.79
N ILE A 118 -7.06 -18.73 -55.53
CA ILE A 118 -8.43 -18.79 -55.00
C ILE A 118 -8.50 -19.84 -53.87
N ALA A 119 -7.98 -21.04 -54.11
CA ALA A 119 -7.96 -22.09 -53.10
C ALA A 119 -7.15 -21.70 -51.85
N LYS A 120 -5.97 -21.07 -52.01
CA LYS A 120 -5.14 -20.60 -50.88
C LYS A 120 -5.82 -19.55 -50.01
N ARG A 121 -6.75 -18.76 -50.56
CA ARG A 121 -7.51 -17.76 -49.82
C ARG A 121 -8.78 -18.32 -49.19
N LEU A 122 -9.42 -19.29 -49.85
CA LEU A 122 -10.61 -19.96 -49.33
C LEU A 122 -10.30 -20.96 -48.23
N CYS A 123 -9.20 -21.67 -48.38
CA CYS A 123 -8.80 -22.78 -47.52
C CYS A 123 -7.64 -22.35 -46.61
N ARG A 124 -7.27 -23.20 -45.66
CA ARG A 124 -6.09 -23.00 -44.84
C ARG A 124 -4.81 -23.09 -45.67
N SER A 125 -4.03 -22.01 -45.70
CA SER A 125 -2.71 -21.92 -46.33
C SER A 125 -1.76 -21.13 -45.43
N LEU A 126 -0.50 -21.55 -45.33
CA LEU A 126 0.54 -20.82 -44.55
C LEU A 126 0.96 -19.51 -45.23
N ALA A 127 0.92 -19.46 -46.56
CA ALA A 127 1.06 -18.23 -47.32
C ALA A 127 -0.21 -18.02 -48.14
N ALA A 128 -0.93 -16.94 -47.86
CA ALA A 128 -2.05 -16.51 -48.68
C ALA A 128 -1.50 -15.57 -49.76
N ASP A 129 -1.70 -15.95 -51.02
CA ASP A 129 -1.38 -15.06 -52.14
C ASP A 129 -2.46 -13.99 -52.27
N ASP A 130 -2.09 -12.80 -52.75
CA ASP A 130 -3.07 -11.77 -53.09
C ASP A 130 -3.86 -12.17 -54.34
N LEU A 131 -5.19 -12.06 -54.25
CA LEU A 131 -6.08 -12.33 -55.37
C LEU A 131 -6.11 -11.10 -56.26
N ARG A 132 -5.36 -11.15 -57.36
CA ARG A 132 -5.25 -10.03 -58.29
C ARG A 132 -6.52 -9.86 -59.10
N GLY A 133 -6.92 -8.61 -59.31
CA GLY A 133 -7.98 -8.28 -60.26
C GLY A 133 -7.58 -8.59 -61.70
N ASN A 134 -8.56 -8.68 -62.59
CA ASN A 134 -8.27 -8.73 -64.01
C ASN A 134 -7.67 -7.41 -64.50
N VAL A 135 -6.38 -7.41 -64.82
CA VAL A 135 -5.64 -6.23 -65.29
C VAL A 135 -6.11 -5.68 -66.64
N PHE A 136 -6.95 -6.44 -67.37
CA PHE A 136 -7.54 -6.03 -68.64
C PHE A 136 -9.02 -5.63 -68.52
N ALA A 137 -9.62 -5.77 -67.32
CA ALA A 137 -10.97 -5.28 -67.06
C ALA A 137 -10.93 -3.82 -66.57
N GLU A 138 -12.04 -3.09 -66.73
CA GLU A 138 -12.18 -1.76 -66.16
C GLU A 138 -11.91 -1.80 -64.65
N SER A 139 -11.08 -0.87 -64.17
CA SER A 139 -10.68 -0.81 -62.76
C SER A 139 -11.89 -0.48 -61.89
N GLY A 140 -12.25 -1.36 -60.95
CA GLY A 140 -13.29 -1.10 -59.94
C GLY A 140 -14.36 -2.18 -59.78
N ASN A 141 -14.37 -3.21 -60.62
CA ASN A 141 -15.38 -4.27 -60.50
C ASN A 141 -15.13 -5.18 -59.29
N ALA A 142 -16.21 -5.54 -58.58
CA ALA A 142 -16.18 -6.47 -57.46
C ALA A 142 -15.67 -7.86 -57.90
N ARG A 143 -14.87 -8.49 -57.03
CA ARG A 143 -14.31 -9.83 -57.26
C ARG A 143 -15.25 -10.84 -56.64
N LYS A 144 -15.66 -11.85 -57.40
CA LYS A 144 -16.59 -12.86 -56.90
C LYS A 144 -16.17 -14.25 -57.31
N VAL A 145 -16.35 -15.21 -56.41
CA VAL A 145 -16.17 -16.63 -56.71
C VAL A 145 -17.36 -17.39 -56.15
N THR A 146 -18.03 -18.17 -56.97
CA THR A 146 -18.96 -19.17 -56.44
C THR A 146 -18.19 -20.39 -55.96
N VAL A 147 -18.37 -20.78 -54.70
CA VAL A 147 -17.79 -21.98 -54.12
C VAL A 147 -18.90 -22.97 -53.85
N ARG A 148 -18.76 -24.19 -54.37
CA ARG A 148 -19.63 -25.31 -54.02
C ARG A 148 -18.86 -26.31 -53.18
N TYR A 149 -19.34 -26.60 -51.99
CA TYR A 149 -18.72 -27.55 -51.08
C TYR A 149 -19.76 -28.44 -50.39
N LYS A 150 -19.31 -29.59 -49.88
CA LYS A 150 -20.13 -30.56 -49.14
C LYS A 150 -19.51 -30.77 -47.77
N VAL A 151 -20.34 -30.86 -46.73
CA VAL A 151 -19.90 -31.19 -45.36
C VAL A 151 -20.55 -32.52 -44.97
N GLY A 152 -19.73 -33.55 -44.75
CA GLY A 152 -20.21 -34.90 -44.48
C GLY A 152 -21.13 -35.44 -45.59
N ASP A 153 -22.32 -35.89 -45.21
CA ASP A 153 -23.34 -36.41 -46.13
C ASP A 153 -24.45 -35.41 -46.47
N ASP A 154 -24.32 -34.17 -46.01
CA ASP A 154 -25.29 -33.11 -46.25
C ASP A 154 -25.33 -32.71 -47.74
N GLU A 155 -26.43 -32.07 -48.17
CA GLU A 155 -26.56 -31.55 -49.53
C GLU A 155 -25.49 -30.49 -49.83
N PRO A 156 -24.91 -30.45 -51.05
CA PRO A 156 -23.90 -29.47 -51.39
C PRO A 156 -24.40 -28.02 -51.26
N ILE A 157 -23.63 -27.21 -50.55
CA ILE A 157 -23.88 -25.78 -50.38
C ILE A 157 -23.16 -25.04 -51.51
N ALA A 158 -23.85 -24.09 -52.13
CA ALA A 158 -23.27 -23.15 -53.08
C ALA A 158 -23.34 -21.74 -52.49
N LEU A 159 -22.21 -21.05 -52.40
CA LEU A 159 -22.12 -19.69 -51.88
C LEU A 159 -21.32 -18.82 -52.84
N GLU A 160 -21.78 -17.59 -53.05
CA GLU A 160 -20.98 -16.53 -53.64
C GLU A 160 -20.07 -15.92 -52.56
N TRP A 161 -18.76 -15.98 -52.77
CA TRP A 161 -17.75 -15.45 -51.86
C TRP A 161 -17.07 -14.23 -52.47
N ASP A 162 -17.04 -13.16 -51.68
CA ASP A 162 -16.23 -11.97 -51.94
C ASP A 162 -14.85 -12.16 -51.26
N PRO A 163 -13.74 -12.12 -52.01
CA PRO A 163 -12.38 -12.18 -51.48
C PRO A 163 -12.03 -11.15 -50.39
N GLN A 164 -12.83 -10.10 -50.21
CA GLN A 164 -12.69 -9.12 -49.12
C GLN A 164 -13.35 -9.56 -47.79
N THR A 165 -14.11 -10.65 -47.82
CA THR A 165 -14.83 -11.20 -46.66
C THR A 165 -14.22 -12.52 -46.19
N ASP A 166 -14.53 -12.92 -44.95
CA ASP A 166 -14.05 -14.17 -44.38
C ASP A 166 -14.45 -15.38 -45.22
N ALA A 167 -13.54 -16.36 -45.30
CA ALA A 167 -13.74 -17.54 -46.14
C ALA A 167 -14.83 -18.47 -45.56
N PRO A 168 -15.74 -18.97 -46.41
CA PRO A 168 -16.91 -19.71 -45.95
C PRO A 168 -16.63 -21.20 -45.71
N GLY A 169 -16.72 -21.67 -44.47
CA GLY A 169 -16.97 -23.09 -44.13
C GLY A 169 -15.96 -24.15 -44.61
N VAL A 170 -14.89 -23.78 -45.31
CA VAL A 170 -13.91 -24.71 -45.94
C VAL A 170 -12.50 -24.60 -45.35
N GLN A 171 -12.36 -23.96 -44.19
CA GLN A 171 -11.07 -23.77 -43.50
C GLN A 171 -10.42 -25.08 -43.01
N GLN A 172 -11.17 -26.18 -42.97
CA GLN A 172 -10.66 -27.52 -42.66
C GLN A 172 -9.78 -28.11 -43.77
N ILE A 173 -9.85 -27.55 -44.99
CA ILE A 173 -9.08 -28.02 -46.13
C ILE A 173 -7.73 -27.29 -46.14
N SER A 174 -6.64 -28.03 -46.30
CA SER A 174 -5.29 -27.45 -46.41
C SER A 174 -4.85 -27.40 -47.87
N VAL A 175 -4.28 -26.28 -48.31
CA VAL A 175 -3.72 -26.12 -49.66
C VAL A 175 -2.20 -26.17 -49.61
N PHE A 176 -1.62 -27.06 -50.42
CA PHE A 176 -0.19 -27.28 -50.51
C PHE A 176 0.32 -26.97 -51.92
N ASP A 177 1.34 -26.12 -52.02
CA ASP A 177 2.04 -25.82 -53.26
C ASP A 177 3.56 -25.77 -53.02
N SER A 178 4.36 -25.67 -54.09
CA SER A 178 5.82 -25.65 -53.99
C SER A 178 6.38 -24.47 -53.18
N GLY A 179 5.66 -23.33 -53.13
CA GLY A 179 6.03 -22.18 -52.31
C GLY A 179 5.80 -22.45 -50.82
N ASN A 180 4.64 -23.00 -50.46
CA ASN A 180 4.30 -23.43 -49.11
C ASN A 180 5.18 -24.60 -48.65
N ALA A 181 5.54 -25.52 -49.55
CA ALA A 181 6.32 -26.71 -49.22
C ALA A 181 7.65 -26.38 -48.51
N ARG A 182 8.31 -25.29 -48.91
CA ARG A 182 9.53 -24.81 -48.23
C ARG A 182 9.25 -24.31 -46.82
N LEU A 183 8.13 -23.62 -46.60
CA LEU A 183 7.72 -23.19 -45.26
C LEU A 183 7.41 -24.39 -44.34
N TYR A 184 6.91 -25.50 -44.90
CA TYR A 184 6.67 -26.74 -44.15
C TYR A 184 7.95 -27.52 -43.80
N VAL A 185 9.05 -27.35 -44.55
CA VAL A 185 10.27 -28.19 -44.42
C VAL A 185 11.47 -27.43 -43.86
N ASP A 186 11.63 -26.15 -44.20
CA ASP A 186 12.88 -25.39 -44.05
C ASP A 186 12.92 -24.53 -42.77
N THR A 187 11.75 -24.23 -42.19
CA THR A 187 11.69 -23.50 -40.93
C THR A 187 11.92 -24.48 -39.79
N LYS A 188 12.76 -24.13 -38.80
CA LYS A 188 12.89 -24.86 -37.52
C LYS A 188 11.58 -24.92 -36.69
N ASN A 189 10.42 -24.74 -37.33
CA ASN A 189 9.09 -25.04 -36.81
C ASN A 189 8.94 -26.57 -36.68
N ARG A 190 9.54 -27.10 -35.61
CA ARG A 190 9.14 -28.38 -35.04
C ARG A 190 7.76 -28.28 -34.41
N VAL A 191 6.72 -27.96 -35.18
CA VAL A 191 5.37 -28.49 -34.92
C VAL A 191 4.66 -28.60 -36.27
N ALA A 192 4.69 -29.80 -36.85
CA ALA A 192 3.72 -30.18 -37.87
C ALA A 192 2.35 -30.21 -37.18
N TYR A 193 1.52 -29.19 -37.43
CA TYR A 193 0.16 -29.04 -36.90
C TYR A 193 0.07 -29.01 -35.36
N LEU A 194 0.13 -27.82 -34.78
CA LEU A 194 -0.35 -27.59 -33.42
C LEU A 194 -1.89 -27.40 -33.49
N PRO A 195 -2.70 -28.29 -32.90
CA PRO A 195 -4.13 -28.06 -32.77
C PRO A 195 -4.39 -26.74 -32.03
N LYS A 196 -5.42 -26.00 -32.45
CA LYS A 196 -5.73 -24.66 -31.90
C LYS A 196 -5.96 -24.71 -30.39
N GLU A 197 -6.58 -25.78 -29.89
CA GLU A 197 -6.82 -26.01 -28.47
C GLU A 197 -5.52 -26.13 -27.67
N ILE A 198 -4.50 -26.78 -28.25
CA ILE A 198 -3.19 -26.93 -27.60
C ILE A 198 -2.45 -25.59 -27.64
N ALA A 199 -2.52 -24.84 -28.75
CA ALA A 199 -1.94 -23.50 -28.84
C ALA A 199 -2.53 -22.55 -27.79
N ILE A 200 -3.86 -22.56 -27.61
CA ILE A 200 -4.53 -21.74 -26.59
C ILE A 200 -4.03 -22.09 -25.17
N LEU A 201 -3.85 -23.38 -24.87
CA LEU A 201 -3.32 -23.81 -23.57
C LEU A 201 -1.86 -23.40 -23.35
N GLU A 202 -1.02 -23.51 -24.39
CA GLU A 202 0.39 -23.09 -24.34
C GLU A 202 0.51 -21.60 -24.01
N HIS A 203 -0.20 -20.76 -24.77
CA HIS A 203 -0.20 -19.32 -24.54
C HIS A 203 -0.87 -18.91 -23.21
N HIS A 204 -1.89 -19.63 -22.76
CA HIS A 204 -2.43 -19.43 -21.41
C HIS A 204 -1.37 -19.75 -20.33
N GLY A 205 -0.55 -20.78 -20.53
CA GLY A 205 0.59 -21.09 -19.67
C GLY A 205 1.62 -19.95 -19.60
N GLU A 206 1.92 -19.32 -20.74
CA GLU A 206 2.79 -18.13 -20.80
C GLU A 206 2.21 -16.95 -20.03
N ILE A 207 0.89 -16.71 -20.15
CA ILE A 207 0.18 -15.68 -19.37
C ILE A 207 0.32 -15.95 -17.87
N CYS A 208 0.11 -17.19 -17.43
CA CYS A 208 0.27 -17.58 -16.04
C CYS A 208 1.70 -17.32 -15.52
N GLN A 209 2.73 -17.60 -16.32
CA GLN A 209 4.11 -17.28 -15.96
C GLN A 209 4.35 -15.76 -15.83
N ARG A 210 3.85 -14.97 -16.80
CA ARG A 210 3.96 -13.50 -16.74
C ARG A 210 3.25 -12.92 -15.52
N LEU A 211 2.06 -13.42 -15.19
CA LEU A 211 1.32 -13.01 -14.00
C LEU A 211 2.07 -13.39 -12.71
N SER A 212 2.60 -14.62 -12.63
CA SER A 212 3.40 -15.07 -11.49
C SER A 212 4.63 -14.17 -11.25
N GLN A 213 5.35 -13.81 -12.31
CA GLN A 213 6.48 -12.87 -12.23
C GLN A 213 6.03 -11.47 -11.76
N GLY A 214 4.87 -11.00 -12.26
CA GLY A 214 4.27 -9.74 -11.83
C GLY A 214 3.94 -9.72 -10.34
N PHE A 215 3.31 -10.79 -9.82
CA PHE A 215 2.98 -10.90 -8.40
C PHE A 215 4.23 -11.03 -7.52
N ALA A 216 5.24 -11.80 -7.94
CA ALA A 216 6.51 -11.88 -7.21
C ALA A 216 7.20 -10.51 -7.10
N THR A 217 7.09 -9.68 -8.14
CA THR A 217 7.61 -8.31 -8.14
C THR A 217 6.85 -7.41 -7.17
N ASP A 218 5.52 -7.50 -7.16
CA ASP A 218 4.67 -6.77 -6.20
C ASP A 218 4.98 -7.18 -4.77
N GLU A 219 5.10 -8.48 -4.51
CA GLU A 219 5.42 -9.03 -3.19
C GLU A 219 6.76 -8.49 -2.71
N ARG A 220 7.82 -8.58 -3.53
CA ARG A 220 9.14 -8.05 -3.19
C ARG A 220 9.10 -6.54 -2.90
N THR A 221 8.35 -5.78 -3.69
CA THR A 221 8.20 -4.34 -3.49
C THR A 221 7.46 -4.03 -2.19
N SER A 222 6.42 -4.80 -1.88
CA SER A 222 5.59 -4.64 -0.69
C SER A 222 6.35 -5.04 0.58
N LEU A 223 7.05 -6.18 0.55
CA LEU A 223 7.93 -6.63 1.63
C LEU A 223 9.04 -5.61 1.92
N THR A 224 9.61 -4.97 0.91
CA THR A 224 10.62 -3.93 1.13
C THR A 224 10.04 -2.72 1.86
N ARG A 225 8.76 -2.37 1.61
CA ARG A 225 8.08 -1.27 2.32
C ARG A 225 7.66 -1.64 3.74
N ILE A 226 7.29 -2.90 3.97
CA ILE A 226 6.67 -3.37 5.22
C ILE A 226 7.71 -4.00 6.18
N SER A 227 8.90 -4.39 5.68
CA SER A 227 9.99 -4.98 6.47
C SER A 227 10.69 -3.93 7.35
N VAL A 228 9.93 -3.34 8.27
CA VAL A 228 10.45 -2.52 9.36
C VAL A 228 10.52 -3.44 10.59
N PRO A 229 11.71 -3.65 11.19
CA PRO A 229 11.79 -4.39 12.43
C PRO A 229 10.95 -3.69 13.49
N PHE A 230 10.11 -4.44 14.19
CA PHE A 230 9.40 -3.91 15.35
C PHE A 230 10.42 -3.36 16.35
N SER A 231 10.10 -2.22 16.97
CA SER A 231 10.95 -1.63 18.01
C SER A 231 11.16 -2.64 19.15
N THR A 232 12.39 -2.79 19.59
CA THR A 232 12.72 -3.58 20.78
C THR A 232 12.57 -2.69 22.01
N GLY A 233 11.81 -3.12 23.01
CA GLY A 233 11.61 -2.33 24.24
C GLY A 233 10.23 -2.41 24.87
N TYR A 234 9.32 -3.23 24.32
CA TYR A 234 8.01 -3.44 24.95
C TYR A 234 8.16 -4.12 26.31
N SER A 235 7.40 -3.64 27.29
CA SER A 235 7.40 -4.21 28.64
C SER A 235 6.91 -5.66 28.62
N PRO A 236 7.58 -6.60 29.31
CA PRO A 236 7.12 -7.98 29.43
C PRO A 236 5.69 -8.03 30.00
N GLY A 237 4.80 -8.80 29.35
CA GLY A 237 3.40 -8.96 29.78
C GLY A 237 2.44 -7.83 29.34
N SER A 238 2.90 -6.84 28.56
CA SER A 238 2.01 -5.82 28.01
C SER A 238 1.03 -6.40 26.96
N SER A 239 -0.10 -5.71 26.76
CA SER A 239 -1.07 -6.02 25.70
C SER A 239 -0.42 -6.01 24.31
N VAL A 240 0.52 -5.10 24.08
CA VAL A 240 1.29 -5.00 22.83
C VAL A 240 2.19 -6.22 22.63
N THR A 241 2.89 -6.69 23.67
CA THR A 241 3.74 -7.88 23.58
C THR A 241 2.93 -9.14 23.30
N ALA A 242 1.75 -9.28 23.93
CA ALA A 242 0.83 -10.38 23.66
C ALA A 242 0.27 -10.33 22.23
N MET A 243 0.00 -9.13 21.72
CA MET A 243 -0.47 -8.92 20.35
C MET A 243 0.60 -9.24 19.31
N LEU A 244 1.83 -8.76 19.50
CA LEU A 244 2.96 -9.06 18.61
C LEU A 244 3.26 -10.56 18.56
N ALA A 245 3.09 -11.28 19.67
CA ALA A 245 3.23 -12.74 19.71
C ALA A 245 2.15 -13.49 18.91
N ARG A 246 1.03 -12.83 18.56
CA ARG A 246 0.00 -13.37 17.65
C ARG A 246 0.33 -13.15 16.18
N LEU A 247 1.23 -12.21 15.86
CA LEU A 247 1.68 -11.93 14.49
C LEU A 247 2.75 -12.94 14.04
N ASP A 248 2.36 -14.22 14.01
CA ASP A 248 3.19 -15.33 13.54
C ASP A 248 2.60 -15.87 12.23
N PRO A 249 3.38 -15.94 11.13
CA PRO A 249 2.94 -16.52 9.86
C PRO A 249 2.39 -17.95 9.97
N ALA A 250 2.78 -18.71 10.99
CA ALA A 250 2.30 -20.08 11.22
C ALA A 250 0.89 -20.14 11.84
N ARG A 251 0.33 -19.01 12.29
CA ARG A 251 -0.97 -18.93 12.94
C ARG A 251 -2.07 -18.58 11.95
N THR A 252 -3.22 -19.23 12.10
CA THR A 252 -4.42 -18.97 11.30
C THR A 252 -5.32 -17.88 11.90
N ASP A 253 -5.16 -17.58 13.20
CA ASP A 253 -5.94 -16.61 13.98
C ASP A 253 -5.26 -15.24 14.05
N LEU A 254 -4.90 -14.70 12.89
CA LEU A 254 -4.26 -13.39 12.80
C LEU A 254 -5.19 -12.28 13.32
N PRO A 255 -4.65 -11.28 14.03
CA PRO A 255 -5.45 -10.18 14.54
C PRO A 255 -6.01 -9.29 13.43
N ILE A 256 -7.19 -8.72 13.65
CA ILE A 256 -7.86 -7.81 12.70
C ILE A 256 -7.24 -6.41 12.81
N ALA A 257 -7.27 -5.63 11.72
CA ALA A 257 -6.72 -4.27 11.66
C ALA A 257 -7.22 -3.35 12.79
N ASP A 258 -8.47 -3.50 13.21
CA ASP A 258 -9.07 -2.71 14.29
C ASP A 258 -8.43 -2.98 15.67
N GLU A 259 -8.11 -4.25 15.95
CA GLU A 259 -7.39 -4.65 17.17
C GLU A 259 -5.98 -4.05 17.21
N LEU A 260 -5.32 -3.94 16.05
CA LEU A 260 -4.00 -3.33 15.91
C LEU A 260 -4.06 -1.80 16.10
N ASN A 261 -5.04 -1.14 15.46
CA ASN A 261 -5.21 0.31 15.57
C ASN A 261 -5.51 0.74 17.00
N THR A 262 -6.37 0.00 17.70
CA THR A 262 -6.71 0.27 19.10
C THR A 262 -5.47 0.28 20.01
N LEU A 263 -4.46 -0.55 19.73
CA LEU A 263 -3.22 -0.61 20.50
C LEU A 263 -2.13 0.36 19.99
N ALA A 264 -2.29 0.90 18.79
CA ALA A 264 -1.36 1.84 18.17
C ALA A 264 -1.73 3.30 18.43
N GLU A 265 -2.99 3.58 18.77
CA GLU A 265 -3.48 4.92 19.06
C GLU A 265 -3.30 5.29 20.53
N LEU A 266 -2.65 6.42 20.78
CA LEU A 266 -2.62 7.05 22.11
C LEU A 266 -3.89 7.87 22.32
N SER A 267 -4.56 7.63 23.43
CA SER A 267 -5.71 8.43 23.89
C SER A 267 -5.30 9.88 24.17
N ASP A 268 -6.27 10.80 24.18
CA ASP A 268 -6.01 12.21 24.47
C ASP A 268 -5.39 12.43 25.87
N ALA A 269 -5.74 11.58 26.84
CA ALA A 269 -5.15 11.58 28.17
C ALA A 269 -3.66 11.19 28.13
N GLU A 270 -3.31 10.10 27.44
CA GLU A 270 -1.93 9.64 27.30
C GLU A 270 -1.08 10.62 26.47
N ARG A 271 -1.67 11.29 25.48
CA ARG A 271 -1.01 12.38 24.75
C ARG A 271 -0.70 13.56 25.65
N GLY A 272 -1.62 13.92 26.55
CA GLY A 272 -1.41 14.95 27.56
C GLY A 272 -0.27 14.59 28.52
N GLU A 273 -0.28 13.35 29.03
CA GLU A 273 0.77 12.83 29.90
C GLU A 273 2.14 12.80 29.21
N LEU A 274 2.19 12.43 27.92
CA LEU A 274 3.43 12.45 27.14
C LEU A 274 4.02 13.86 27.03
N VAL A 275 3.18 14.88 26.79
CA VAL A 275 3.63 16.28 26.75
C VAL A 275 4.17 16.73 28.11
N ASP A 276 3.50 16.33 29.20
CA ASP A 276 3.97 16.62 30.56
C ASP A 276 5.31 15.91 30.85
N LEU A 277 5.47 14.64 30.45
CA LEU A 277 6.71 13.88 30.59
C LEU A 277 7.87 14.48 29.78
N GLU A 278 7.62 14.89 28.54
CA GLU A 278 8.62 15.55 27.71
C GLU A 278 9.10 16.87 28.34
N ARG A 279 8.17 17.64 28.92
CA ARG A 279 8.50 18.86 29.68
C ARG A 279 9.34 18.55 30.92
N GLU A 280 9.00 17.48 31.65
CA GLU A 280 9.75 17.06 32.83
C GLU A 280 11.14 16.52 32.50
N LEU A 281 11.28 15.73 31.43
CA LEU A 281 12.56 15.21 30.94
C LEU A 281 13.46 16.32 30.38
N ALA A 282 12.88 17.34 29.75
CA ALA A 282 13.62 18.53 29.30
C ALA A 282 14.11 19.39 30.48
N ALA A 283 13.50 19.28 31.65
CA ALA A 283 13.93 19.98 32.85
C ALA A 283 15.03 19.19 33.58
N ASP A 284 16.19 19.82 33.81
CA ASP A 284 17.28 19.20 34.59
C ASP A 284 16.81 18.89 36.04
N PRO A 285 16.72 17.60 36.43
CA PRO A 285 16.24 17.20 37.75
C PRO A 285 17.10 17.74 38.90
N MET A 286 18.41 17.90 38.67
CA MET A 286 19.31 18.45 39.67
C MET A 286 19.09 19.96 39.83
N ALA A 287 18.89 20.69 38.73
CA ALA A 287 18.55 22.11 38.77
C ALA A 287 17.21 22.36 39.47
N MET A 288 16.19 21.55 39.17
CA MET A 288 14.87 21.63 39.80
C MET A 288 14.92 21.30 41.30
N ALA A 289 15.64 20.24 41.69
CA ALA A 289 15.84 19.92 43.10
C ALA A 289 16.59 21.02 43.85
N ALA A 290 17.63 21.60 43.24
CA ALA A 290 18.38 22.71 43.83
C ALA A 290 17.53 24.00 43.95
N ALA A 291 16.66 24.29 42.98
CA ALA A 291 15.73 25.41 43.04
C ALA A 291 14.69 25.22 44.16
N ARG A 292 14.08 24.02 44.25
CA ARG A 292 13.12 23.68 45.32
C ARG A 292 13.74 23.76 46.71
N ARG A 293 14.96 23.24 46.90
CA ARG A 293 15.70 23.36 48.18
C ARG A 293 15.99 24.81 48.56
N ARG A 294 16.38 25.65 47.59
CA ARG A 294 16.57 27.11 47.82
C ARG A 294 15.27 27.78 48.25
N MET A 295 14.15 27.42 47.64
CA MET A 295 12.84 27.98 47.96
C MET A 295 12.38 27.59 49.37
N VAL A 296 12.58 26.32 49.77
CA VAL A 296 12.31 25.86 51.13
C VAL A 296 13.17 26.61 52.16
N ALA A 297 14.46 26.80 51.89
CA ALA A 297 15.34 27.56 52.78
C ALA A 297 14.91 29.03 52.92
N LEU A 298 14.41 29.64 51.84
CA LEU A 298 13.91 31.02 51.86
C LEU A 298 12.60 31.14 52.63
N LEU A 299 11.67 30.19 52.46
CA LEU A 299 10.46 30.11 53.27
C LEU A 299 10.76 29.90 54.75
N GLY A 300 11.76 29.07 55.08
CA GLY A 300 12.23 28.90 56.47
C GLY A 300 12.78 30.21 57.06
N ARG A 301 13.56 30.99 56.30
CA ARG A 301 14.03 32.31 56.76
C ARG A 301 12.89 33.31 56.95
N ILE A 302 11.86 33.26 56.10
CA ILE A 302 10.67 34.10 56.26
C ILE A 302 9.94 33.70 57.54
N ASP A 303 9.78 32.39 57.79
CA ASP A 303 9.17 31.86 59.00
C ASP A 303 9.92 32.30 60.27
N GLU A 304 11.26 32.17 60.29
CA GLU A 304 12.10 32.67 61.39
C GLU A 304 11.91 34.17 61.65
N VAL A 305 11.82 34.99 60.60
CA VAL A 305 11.60 36.43 60.72
C VAL A 305 10.19 36.72 61.24
N LEU A 306 9.17 35.99 60.77
CA LEU A 306 7.80 36.17 61.23
C LEU A 306 7.63 35.75 62.68
N VAL A 307 8.26 34.64 63.10
CA VAL A 307 8.31 34.20 64.50
C VAL A 307 9.03 35.24 65.37
N GLY A 308 10.19 35.73 64.93
CA GLY A 308 10.93 36.77 65.66
C GLY A 308 10.16 38.09 65.79
N LEU A 309 9.43 38.50 64.75
CA LEU A 309 8.53 39.66 64.80
C LEU A 309 7.35 39.41 65.75
N GLN A 310 6.77 38.22 65.74
CA GLN A 310 5.69 37.84 66.66
C GLN A 310 6.14 37.86 68.12
N GLU A 311 7.36 37.38 68.41
CA GLU A 311 7.95 37.44 69.77
C GLU A 311 8.25 38.88 70.20
N ALA A 312 8.82 39.69 69.30
CA ALA A 312 9.13 41.10 69.56
C ALA A 312 7.88 41.98 69.75
N LEU A 313 6.76 41.60 69.12
CA LEU A 313 5.45 42.24 69.27
C LEU A 313 4.60 41.58 70.37
N SER A 314 5.13 40.61 71.12
CA SER A 314 4.36 39.93 72.16
C SER A 314 4.10 40.85 73.36
N ASN A 315 3.08 40.50 74.15
CA ASN A 315 2.62 41.24 75.33
C ASN A 315 3.73 41.59 76.34
N ASP A 316 4.85 40.84 76.36
CA ASP A 316 5.99 41.13 77.22
C ASP A 316 6.73 42.42 76.81
N PHE A 317 6.81 42.73 75.52
CA PHE A 317 7.35 43.99 75.04
C PHE A 317 6.42 45.17 75.35
N GLU A 318 5.10 44.99 75.22
CA GLU A 318 4.12 46.01 75.62
C GLU A 318 4.22 46.34 77.13
N VAL A 319 4.35 45.31 77.97
CA VAL A 319 4.53 45.48 79.43
C VAL A 319 5.84 46.19 79.74
N LYS A 320 6.96 45.82 79.09
CA LYS A 320 8.26 46.48 79.27
C LYS A 320 8.26 47.93 78.77
N LEU A 321 7.59 48.22 77.66
CA LEU A 321 7.46 49.57 77.11
C LEU A 321 6.57 50.45 78.01
N ALA A 322 5.47 49.90 78.54
CA ALA A 322 4.63 50.58 79.51
C ALA A 322 5.38 50.87 80.81
N ALA A 323 6.16 49.91 81.31
CA ALA A 323 7.03 50.11 82.48
C ALA A 323 8.09 51.18 82.22
N ALA A 324 8.81 51.13 81.10
CA ALA A 324 9.81 52.14 80.73
C ALA A 324 9.21 53.55 80.57
N ARG A 325 8.00 53.65 80.00
CA ARG A 325 7.23 54.92 79.97
C ARG A 325 6.89 55.42 81.36
N ALA A 326 6.45 54.55 82.26
CA ALA A 326 6.16 54.93 83.64
C ALA A 326 7.43 55.47 84.34
N THR A 327 8.58 54.80 84.16
CA THR A 327 9.87 55.27 84.72
C THR A 327 10.31 56.60 84.12
N CYS A 328 10.10 56.83 82.81
CA CYS A 328 10.37 58.13 82.19
C CYS A 328 9.47 59.25 82.73
N ILE A 329 8.19 58.96 82.95
CA ILE A 329 7.24 59.91 83.54
C ILE A 329 7.62 60.22 85.00
N GLU A 330 8.03 59.22 85.77
CA GLU A 330 8.54 59.39 87.14
C GLU A 330 9.81 60.25 87.17
N ALA A 331 10.75 60.00 86.25
CA ALA A 331 11.97 60.79 86.11
C ALA A 331 11.67 62.26 85.71
N ASP A 332 10.73 62.49 84.78
CA ASP A 332 10.31 63.85 84.40
C ASP A 332 9.63 64.57 85.57
N LYS A 333 8.79 63.86 86.35
CA LYS A 333 8.20 64.41 87.59
C LYS A 333 9.26 64.75 88.63
N ALA A 334 10.28 63.91 88.82
CA ALA A 334 11.38 64.15 89.74
C ALA A 334 12.21 65.38 89.32
N VAL A 335 12.48 65.53 88.01
CA VAL A 335 13.16 66.72 87.46
C VAL A 335 12.32 67.99 87.66
N ARG A 336 10.99 67.91 87.46
CA ARG A 336 10.08 69.04 87.69
C ARG A 336 9.89 69.40 89.17
N LEU A 337 9.94 68.43 90.06
CA LEU A 337 9.92 68.65 91.52
C LEU A 337 11.22 69.33 91.97
N PHE A 338 12.35 68.94 91.38
CA PHE A 338 13.65 69.58 91.63
C PHE A 338 13.72 71.01 91.09
N SER A 339 12.97 71.33 90.01
CA SER A 339 12.94 72.68 89.45
C SER A 339 11.98 73.64 90.16
N ASN A 340 10.98 73.15 90.90
CA ASN A 340 9.87 73.97 91.41
C ASN A 340 9.69 74.00 92.95
N GLY A 341 10.66 73.53 93.75
CA GLY A 341 10.51 73.55 95.21
C GLY A 341 11.81 73.81 95.99
N GLU A 342 11.87 74.93 96.70
CA GLU A 342 12.93 75.33 97.62
C GLU A 342 12.99 74.47 98.90
N VAL A 343 14.18 73.88 99.10
CA VAL A 343 14.99 73.78 100.34
C VAL A 343 14.46 73.03 101.58
N CYS A 344 15.26 72.06 102.05
CA CYS A 344 15.61 71.96 103.47
C CYS A 344 16.96 71.24 103.70
N GLN A 345 18.00 72.03 103.99
CA GLN A 345 19.23 71.60 104.67
C GLN A 345 18.87 71.10 106.09
N ARG A 346 18.78 69.79 106.30
CA ARG A 346 19.02 69.08 107.59
C ARG A 346 18.70 67.58 107.45
N ALA A 347 19.64 66.84 106.87
CA ALA A 347 19.86 65.42 107.16
C ALA A 347 21.36 65.11 107.03
N VAL A 348 22.18 66.06 107.46
CA VAL A 348 23.52 65.78 107.98
C VAL A 348 23.29 65.25 109.40
N GLN A 349 24.08 64.25 109.83
CA GLN A 349 24.35 63.87 111.23
C GLN A 349 23.84 62.52 111.80
N GLU A 350 23.22 61.59 111.07
CA GLU A 350 22.80 60.29 111.69
C GLU A 350 23.13 58.99 110.94
N HIS A 351 24.05 58.99 109.98
CA HIS A 351 24.52 57.72 109.38
C HIS A 351 26.03 57.58 109.23
N TRP A 352 26.81 58.46 109.87
CA TRP A 352 28.28 58.44 109.84
C TRP A 352 28.93 57.81 111.07
N ASP A 353 28.17 57.30 112.05
CA ASP A 353 28.70 56.65 113.28
C ASP A 353 28.42 55.14 113.37
N GLY A 354 28.03 54.48 112.26
CA GLY A 354 27.52 53.09 112.30
C GLY A 354 28.47 51.96 111.90
N CYS A 355 29.55 52.17 111.15
CA CYS A 355 30.32 51.05 110.58
C CYS A 355 31.83 51.31 110.38
N VAL A 356 32.49 51.86 111.41
CA VAL A 356 33.94 51.67 111.64
C VAL A 356 34.11 50.88 112.94
N ALA A 357 33.95 49.55 112.88
CA ALA A 357 34.48 48.61 113.88
C ALA A 357 34.35 47.15 113.43
N ASN A 358 35.12 46.72 112.43
CA ASN A 358 35.90 45.48 112.54
C ASN A 358 37.03 45.46 111.48
N PRO A 359 38.31 45.60 111.90
CA PRO A 359 39.45 45.51 111.01
C PRO A 359 39.93 44.06 110.90
N LEU A 360 40.56 43.73 109.76
CA LEU A 360 41.50 42.62 109.47
C LEU A 360 41.09 41.71 108.29
N ARG A 361 42.03 41.69 107.33
CA ARG A 361 42.17 40.86 106.11
C ARG A 361 41.30 41.28 104.92
N GLY A 362 41.83 41.88 103.87
CA GLY A 362 43.22 42.18 103.54
C GLY A 362 43.31 42.57 102.06
N CYS A 363 44.23 43.50 101.79
CA CYS A 363 44.93 43.72 100.52
C CYS A 363 44.05 44.03 99.29
N GLU A 364 44.05 45.30 98.85
CA GLU A 364 44.99 45.83 97.84
C GLU A 364 44.48 45.49 96.42
N SER A 365 44.40 46.39 95.46
CA SER A 365 44.82 47.78 95.33
C SER A 365 44.05 48.30 94.09
N VAL A 366 43.45 49.48 94.17
CA VAL A 366 44.01 50.72 93.58
C VAL A 366 43.70 50.88 92.08
N ARG A 367 42.74 51.79 91.86
CA ARG A 367 42.79 52.97 90.97
C ARG A 367 42.11 52.93 89.59
N HIS A 368 41.25 53.94 89.50
CA HIS A 368 40.98 54.84 88.37
C HIS A 368 40.16 54.30 87.20
N PHE A 369 38.89 54.70 87.17
CA PHE A 369 38.40 55.39 85.99
C PHE A 369 37.62 56.64 86.39
N VAL A 370 38.14 57.79 85.98
CA VAL A 370 37.60 59.13 86.23
C VAL A 370 36.47 59.38 85.25
N TRP A 371 35.36 59.87 85.79
CA TRP A 371 34.26 60.47 85.05
C TRP A 371 34.70 61.85 84.53
N ARG A 372 34.58 62.10 83.22
CA ARG A 372 34.53 63.45 82.66
C ARG A 372 33.45 63.52 81.59
N SER A 373 32.29 64.02 82.02
CA SER A 373 31.35 64.75 81.20
C SER A 373 31.88 66.16 80.96
N ASN A 374 31.75 66.66 79.74
CA ASN A 374 31.47 68.06 79.40
C ASN A 374 30.77 68.01 78.03
N ARG A 375 29.55 68.54 77.91
CA ARG A 375 29.28 69.95 77.55
C ARG A 375 30.07 70.40 76.33
#